data_AF-A0A369T393-F1
#
_entry.id   AF-A0A369T393-F1
#
_cell.length_a   1.000
_cell.length_b   1.000
_cell.length_c   1.000
_cell.angle_alpha   90.00
_cell.angle_beta   90.00
_cell.angle_gamma   90.00
#
_symmetry.space_group_name_H-M   'P 1'
#
loop_
_entity.id
_entity.type
_entity.pdbx_description
1 polymer ?
#
loop_
_entity_poly.entity_id
_entity_poly.type
_entity_poly.pdbx_seq_one_letter_code
_entity_poly.pdbx_strand_id
1 'polypeptide(L)' 'MISRRKIIIPPEKLRYIRLFQDMLGVSPKDVVEDREENRLIFVVEKGDLGRAIG' A
#
# COMPACT_ATOMS: atom_id res chain seq x y z
N MET A 1 4.46 -27.24 -14.25
CA MET A 1 5.70 -26.45 -14.05
C MET A 1 5.29 -25.08 -13.49
N ILE A 2 5.54 -24.80 -12.22
CA ILE A 2 5.10 -23.55 -11.57
C ILE A 2 6.17 -22.49 -11.80
N SER A 3 5.87 -21.46 -12.60
CA SER A 3 6.79 -20.33 -12.81
C SER A 3 6.84 -19.47 -11.55
N ARG A 4 7.99 -19.42 -10.86
CA ARG A 4 8.23 -18.47 -9.76
C ARG A 4 8.52 -17.09 -10.36
N ARG A 5 7.55 -16.18 -10.29
CA ARG A 5 7.79 -14.76 -10.61
C ARG A 5 8.54 -14.10 -9.45
N LYS A 6 9.67 -13.45 -9.75
CA LYS A 6 10.40 -12.60 -8.80
C LYS A 6 9.62 -11.29 -8.65
N ILE A 7 9.20 -10.97 -7.43
CA ILE A 7 8.56 -9.70 -7.10
C ILE A 7 9.59 -8.87 -6.34
N ILE A 8 9.81 -7.64 -6.79
CA ILE A 8 10.68 -6.67 -6.13
C ILE A 8 9.77 -5.56 -5.63
N ILE A 9 9.83 -5.30 -4.32
CA ILE A 9 9.13 -4.18 -3.71
C ILE A 9 10.16 -3.06 -3.51
N PRO A 10 10.00 -1.91 -4.18
CA PRO A 10 10.88 -0.78 -3.99
C PRO A 10 10.84 -0.27 -2.53
N PRO A 11 11.96 0.21 -1.96
CA PRO A 11 12.01 0.71 -0.59
C PRO A 11 11.03 1.84 -0.28
N GLU A 12 10.71 2.70 -1.26
CA GLU A 12 9.75 3.78 -1.09
C GLU A 12 8.34 3.25 -0.82
N LYS A 13 7.92 2.18 -1.50
CA LYS A 13 6.62 1.54 -1.26
C LYS A 13 6.54 1.04 0.18
N LEU A 14 7.58 0.36 0.65
CA LEU A 14 7.65 -0.12 2.04
C LEU A 14 7.56 1.01 3.05
N ARG A 15 8.23 2.14 2.79
CA ARG A 15 8.16 3.33 3.63
C ARG A 15 6.74 3.89 3.71
N TYR A 16 6.05 4.02 2.58
CA TYR A 16 4.68 4.53 2.56
C TYR A 16 3.69 3.57 3.24
N ILE A 17 3.82 2.26 3.00
CA ILE A 17 3.02 1.23 3.67
C ILE A 17 3.18 1.36 5.19
N ARG A 18 4.43 1.49 5.66
CA ARG A 18 4.72 1.62 7.09
C ARG A 18 4.12 2.89 7.68
N LEU A 19 4.30 4.03 7.01
CA LEU A 19 3.75 5.31 7.45
C LEU A 19 2.22 5.25 7.57
N PHE A 20 1.53 4.73 6.55
CA PHE A 20 0.08 4.57 6.56
C PHE A 20 -0.38 3.70 7.74
N GLN A 21 0.30 2.58 7.98
CA GLN A 21 -0.01 1.69 9.10
C GLN A 21 0.21 2.37 10.46
N ASP A 22 1.31 3.09 10.65
CA ASP A 22 1.61 3.78 11.90
C ASP A 22 0.59 4.91 12.18
N MET A 23 0.08 5.57 11.13
CA MET A 23 -0.90 6.66 11.27
C MET A 23 -2.34 6.17 11.50
N LEU A 24 -2.76 5.11 10.81
CA LEU A 24 -4.17 4.71 10.73
C LEU A 24 -4.47 3.37 11.41
N GLY A 25 -3.45 2.63 11.84
CA GLY A 25 -3.61 1.30 12.46
C GLY A 25 -4.16 0.23 11.52
N VAL A 26 -4.17 0.50 10.20
CA VAL A 26 -4.59 -0.43 9.15
C VAL A 26 -3.37 -0.76 8.29
N SER A 27 -3.11 -2.04 8.05
CA SER A 27 -2.04 -2.45 7.14
C SER A 27 -2.56 -2.49 5.70
N PRO A 28 -2.08 -1.61 4.79
CA PRO A 28 -2.44 -1.69 3.38
C PRO A 28 -1.73 -2.88 2.71
N LYS A 29 -2.34 -3.42 1.66
CA LYS A 29 -1.78 -4.48 0.81
C LYS A 29 -0.66 -3.99 -0.10
N ASP A 30 -0.85 -2.81 -0.66
CA ASP A 30 0.08 -2.16 -1.58
C ASP A 30 -0.22 -0.65 -1.60
N VAL A 31 0.70 0.08 -2.20
CA VAL A 31 0.59 1.50 -2.52
C VAL A 31 0.99 1.69 -3.98
N VAL A 32 0.17 2.43 -4.72
CA VAL A 32 0.46 2.85 -6.08
C VAL A 32 0.78 4.34 -6.06
N GLU A 33 1.93 4.71 -6.61
CA GLU A 33 2.36 6.09 -6.74
C GLU A 33 1.85 6.62 -8.09
N ASP A 34 0.95 7.60 -8.05
CA ASP A 34 0.43 8.30 -9.23
C ASP A 34 1.09 9.68 -9.28
N ARG A 35 2.16 9.78 -10.08
CA ARG A 35 3.01 10.97 -10.15
C ARG A 35 2.40 12.09 -10.98
N GLU A 36 1.55 11.75 -11.94
CA GLU A 36 0.87 12.74 -12.78
C GLU A 36 -0.08 13.59 -11.92
N GLU A 37 -0.82 12.93 -11.03
CA GLU A 37 -1.78 13.56 -10.11
C GLU A 37 -1.20 13.80 -8.70
N ASN A 38 0.11 13.60 -8.51
CA ASN A 38 0.82 13.77 -7.25
C ASN A 38 0.10 13.16 -6.03
N ARG A 39 -0.29 11.88 -6.13
CA ARG A 39 -1.04 11.16 -5.07
C ARG A 39 -0.55 9.74 -4.85
N LEU A 40 -0.81 9.24 -3.64
CA LEU A 40 -0.61 7.84 -3.27
C LEU A 40 -1.97 7.15 -3.16
N ILE A 41 -2.12 6.02 -3.85
CA ILE A 41 -3.34 5.21 -3.83
C ILE A 41 -3.06 3.95 -3.03
N PHE A 42 -3.66 3.85 -1.83
CA PHE A 42 -3.51 2.70 -0.95
C PHE A 42 -4.57 1.64 -1.23
N VAL A 43 -4.14 0.39 -1.36
CA VAL A 43 -5.03 -0.76 -1.51
C VAL A 43 -5.22 -1.40 -0.15
N VAL A 44 -6.44 -1.39 0.39
CA VAL A 44 -6.76 -1.99 1.69
C VAL A 44 -7.64 -3.23 1.55
N GLU A 45 -7.80 -4.00 2.63
CA GLU A 45 -8.75 -5.11 2.67
C GLU A 45 -10.21 -4.60 2.61
N LYS A 46 -11.09 -5.48 2.13
CA LYS A 46 -12.53 -5.21 2.18
C LYS A 46 -12.95 -5.03 3.64
N GLY A 47 -13.61 -3.92 3.95
CA GLY A 47 -14.08 -3.59 5.29
C GLY A 47 -13.15 -2.67 6.08
N ASP A 48 -11.88 -2.51 5.66
CA ASP A 48 -10.93 -1.63 6.34
C ASP A 48 -11.01 -0.17 5.86
N LEU A 49 -11.81 0.14 4.83
CA LEU A 49 -11.93 1.50 4.30
C LEU A 49 -12.33 2.52 5.39
N GLY A 50 -13.31 2.19 6.23
CA GLY A 50 -13.74 3.09 7.32
C GLY A 50 -12.60 3.38 8.30
N ARG A 51 -11.89 2.34 8.75
CA ARG A 51 -10.74 2.50 9.65
C ARG A 51 -9.59 3.27 9.01
N ALA A 52 -9.41 3.12 7.70
CA ALA A 52 -8.38 3.80 6.91
C ALA A 52 -8.65 5.28 6.68
N ILE A 53 -9.89 5.76 6.86
CA ILE A 53 -10.23 7.18 6.74
C ILE A 53 -10.41 7.87 8.10
N GLY A 54 -10.61 7.09 9.18
CA GLY A 54 -10.95 7.58 10.51
C GLY A 54 -12.45 7.48 10.76
#